data_AF-A0AA96XIG8-F1
#
_entry.id   AF-A0AA96XIG8-F1
#
_cell.length_a   1.000
_cell.length_b   1.000
_cell.length_c   1.000
_cell.angle_alpha   90.00
_cell.angle_beta   90.00
_cell.angle_gamma   90.00
#
_symmetry.space_group_name_H-M   'P 1'
#
loop_
_entity.id
_entity.type
_entity.pdbx_description
1 polymer ?
#
loop_
_entity_poly.entity_id
_entity_poly.type
_entity_poly.pdbx_seq_one_letter_code
_entity_poly.pdbx_strand_id
1 'polypeptide(L)'
;MMAYLTECALPSGAAVEWTSRAGDTYTFKGEVGLCPEWEKDKPSQACLGYVTACLLARNNAFGRRVMVSMRGEDPNEPRRFNPSGARQEWSPMFLPCASGEAGLHAECGWLGENVGTCNPGDNVTVAAGAPHPATCTGQLGRIFGDRVLRVCEDPRGCAWEDRLADTLGNPCGGIEPSVEFKCPASGRYSVMSAPYSRAAIPGSWVAPVATSGTYPAGPFGAYTFREGAFYGNMFDSRGLTVEVVLNQDTLQPKLVNLRFKGVVHDNVHACHGRDWVDGDSHLRSRICANADIGGERIAGCMARAEGPCEPGSYNPRPSRCKVNDGTAVWGDGDFEGCMDEAGFQHPEPITVYLRSPCEVVSPKEQTTCGVTCDYSELPPKCSDTCKLKKSPGQCLQTDACLNNPKNCPAPPQQ
;
A
#
# COMPACT_ATOMS: atom_id res chain seq x y z
N MET A 1 -11.57 10.59 15.74
CA MET A 1 -11.40 9.25 16.32
C MET A 1 -12.73 8.51 16.43
N MET A 2 -13.73 9.02 17.18
CA MET A 2 -15.03 8.32 17.34
C MET A 2 -15.72 7.94 16.02
N ALA A 3 -15.69 8.80 15.01
CA ALA A 3 -16.24 8.47 13.69
C ALA A 3 -15.58 7.23 13.06
N TYR A 4 -14.26 7.14 13.05
CA TYR A 4 -13.55 5.95 12.52
C TYR A 4 -13.81 4.70 13.35
N LEU A 5 -13.94 4.85 14.67
CA LEU A 5 -14.28 3.74 15.55
C LEU A 5 -15.64 3.15 15.19
N THR A 6 -16.67 4.00 15.06
CA THR A 6 -18.01 3.55 14.69
C THR A 6 -18.08 3.06 13.24
N GLU A 7 -17.40 3.71 12.30
CA GLU A 7 -17.30 3.26 10.91
C GLU A 7 -16.71 1.85 10.82
N CYS A 8 -15.63 1.55 11.54
CA CYS A 8 -15.04 0.22 11.57
C CYS A 8 -15.93 -0.80 12.29
N ALA A 9 -16.46 -0.46 13.47
CA ALA A 9 -17.17 -1.41 14.32
C ALA A 9 -18.59 -1.71 13.86
N LEU A 10 -19.37 -0.69 13.50
CA LEU A 10 -20.81 -0.82 13.28
C LEU A 10 -21.15 -0.91 11.79
N PRO A 11 -22.19 -1.68 11.41
CA PRO A 11 -22.56 -1.84 10.02
C PRO A 11 -23.25 -0.57 9.48
N SER A 12 -23.29 -0.44 8.16
CA SER A 12 -24.07 0.60 7.50
C SER A 12 -25.53 0.59 7.99
N GLY A 13 -26.04 1.76 8.36
CA GLY A 13 -27.39 1.94 8.92
C GLY A 13 -27.45 1.98 10.45
N ALA A 14 -26.44 1.49 11.16
CA ALA A 14 -26.32 1.65 12.61
C ALA A 14 -25.69 3.01 12.97
N ALA A 15 -25.96 3.51 14.18
CA ALA A 15 -25.36 4.74 14.69
C ALA A 15 -25.33 4.77 16.23
N VAL A 16 -24.37 5.51 16.77
CA VAL A 16 -24.28 5.83 18.21
C VAL A 16 -24.46 7.33 18.40
N GLU A 17 -25.31 7.71 19.34
CA GLU A 17 -25.47 9.09 19.77
C GLU A 17 -24.70 9.32 21.07
N TRP A 18 -24.00 10.45 21.13
CA TRP A 18 -23.31 10.90 22.33
C TRP A 18 -23.63 12.36 22.59
N THR A 19 -24.14 12.65 23.78
CA THR A 19 -24.38 14.03 24.23
C THR A 19 -23.20 14.47 25.11
N SER A 20 -22.55 15.55 24.69
CA SER A 20 -21.47 16.17 25.45
C SER A 20 -21.97 16.79 26.74
N ARG A 21 -21.05 17.11 27.67
CA ARG A 21 -21.39 17.84 28.89
C ARG A 21 -21.97 19.23 28.63
N ALA A 22 -21.73 19.81 27.45
CA ALA A 22 -22.28 21.09 27.04
C ALA A 22 -23.71 20.99 26.48
N GLY A 23 -24.24 19.77 26.33
CA GLY A 23 -25.58 19.52 25.79
C GLY A 23 -25.61 19.27 24.27
N ASP A 24 -24.49 19.44 23.57
CA ASP A 24 -24.42 19.12 22.13
C ASP A 24 -24.50 17.60 21.91
N THR A 25 -25.39 17.16 21.02
CA THR A 25 -25.51 15.76 20.61
C THR A 25 -24.80 15.51 19.29
N TYR A 26 -23.98 14.48 19.27
CA TYR A 26 -23.21 14.02 18.11
C TYR A 26 -23.70 12.62 17.72
N THR A 27 -23.91 12.41 16.42
CA THR A 27 -24.28 11.11 15.86
C THR A 27 -23.12 10.55 15.06
N PHE A 28 -22.66 9.36 15.41
CA PHE A 28 -21.57 8.65 14.74
C PHE A 28 -22.13 7.42 14.02
N LYS A 29 -21.97 7.36 12.71
CA LYS A 29 -22.55 6.30 11.87
C LYS A 29 -21.59 5.12 11.71
N GLY A 30 -22.17 3.93 11.54
CA GLY A 30 -21.47 2.73 11.10
C GLY A 30 -21.24 2.70 9.59
N GLU A 31 -20.30 1.85 9.15
CA GLU A 31 -19.97 1.63 7.75
C GLU A 31 -19.63 0.15 7.49
N VAL A 32 -18.53 -0.36 8.06
CA VAL A 32 -17.92 -1.65 7.75
C VAL A 32 -18.55 -2.81 8.54
N GLY A 33 -18.88 -2.58 9.82
CA GLY A 33 -19.58 -3.58 10.63
C GLY A 33 -18.74 -4.68 11.26
N LEU A 34 -17.42 -4.51 11.42
CA LEU A 34 -16.48 -5.52 11.92
C LEU A 34 -16.74 -6.00 13.35
N CYS A 35 -17.50 -5.22 14.11
CA CYS A 35 -17.75 -5.50 15.51
C CYS A 35 -19.16 -5.06 15.93
N PRO A 36 -20.21 -5.69 15.38
CA PRO A 36 -21.59 -5.23 15.53
C PRO A 36 -22.13 -5.47 16.94
N GLU A 37 -21.57 -6.44 17.68
CA GLU A 37 -21.91 -6.69 19.08
C GLU A 37 -21.66 -5.48 20.00
N TRP A 38 -20.74 -4.60 19.60
CA TRP A 38 -20.45 -3.36 20.33
C TRP A 38 -21.63 -2.40 20.39
N GLU A 39 -22.64 -2.55 19.52
CA GLU A 39 -23.88 -1.78 19.61
C GLU A 39 -24.67 -2.11 20.89
N LYS A 40 -24.55 -3.34 21.41
CA LYS A 40 -25.48 -3.88 22.41
C LYS A 40 -24.79 -4.36 23.69
N ASP A 41 -23.57 -4.86 23.60
CA ASP A 41 -22.86 -5.45 24.74
C ASP A 41 -21.34 -5.28 24.61
N LYS A 42 -20.61 -5.74 25.62
CA LYS A 42 -19.15 -5.79 25.61
C LYS A 42 -18.66 -6.69 24.47
N PRO A 43 -17.83 -6.18 23.56
CA PRO A 43 -17.27 -6.98 22.48
C PRO A 43 -16.24 -8.02 22.98
N SER A 44 -16.18 -9.11 22.24
CA SER A 44 -15.18 -10.17 22.30
C SER A 44 -13.81 -9.68 21.86
N GLN A 45 -12.77 -10.46 22.18
CA GLN A 45 -11.38 -10.10 21.83
C GLN A 45 -11.16 -10.09 20.32
N ALA A 46 -11.72 -11.04 19.57
CA ALA A 46 -11.60 -11.09 18.11
C ALA A 46 -12.23 -9.84 17.45
N CYS A 47 -13.41 -9.45 17.93
CA CYS A 47 -14.12 -8.25 17.48
C CYS A 47 -13.30 -6.97 17.68
N LEU A 48 -12.72 -6.81 18.88
CA LEU A 48 -11.80 -5.71 19.20
C LEU A 48 -10.53 -5.75 18.33
N GLY A 49 -10.08 -6.94 17.97
CA GLY A 49 -8.97 -7.16 17.05
C GLY A 49 -9.24 -6.61 15.65
N TYR A 50 -10.37 -6.98 15.03
CA TYR A 50 -10.73 -6.45 13.70
C TYR A 50 -10.90 -4.92 13.70
N VAL A 51 -11.49 -4.37 14.76
CA VAL A 51 -11.60 -2.90 14.88
C VAL A 51 -10.22 -2.26 15.01
N THR A 52 -9.31 -2.88 15.78
CA THR A 52 -7.92 -2.42 15.89
C THR A 52 -7.25 -2.42 14.52
N ALA A 53 -7.34 -3.52 13.78
CA ALA A 53 -6.80 -3.66 12.44
C ALA A 53 -7.36 -2.60 11.47
N CYS A 54 -8.68 -2.35 11.49
CA CYS A 54 -9.33 -1.36 10.63
C CYS A 54 -8.95 0.07 10.99
N LEU A 55 -8.87 0.41 12.28
CA LEU A 55 -8.41 1.72 12.73
C LEU A 55 -6.97 1.98 12.29
N LEU A 56 -6.10 0.98 12.45
CA LEU A 56 -4.73 1.08 11.97
C LEU A 56 -4.73 1.25 10.46
N ALA A 57 -5.44 0.40 9.70
CA ALA A 57 -5.56 0.45 8.23
C ALA A 57 -5.89 1.85 7.69
N ARG A 58 -6.67 2.62 8.45
CA ARG A 58 -7.06 4.00 8.11
C ARG A 58 -6.13 5.08 8.70
N ASN A 59 -5.18 4.71 9.56
CA ASN A 59 -4.24 5.63 10.20
C ASN A 59 -3.12 6.06 9.24
N ASN A 60 -2.74 7.33 9.31
CA ASN A 60 -1.49 7.85 8.78
C ASN A 60 -1.09 9.10 9.56
N ALA A 61 0.21 9.27 9.78
CA ALA A 61 0.76 10.39 10.55
C ALA A 61 0.44 11.77 9.94
N PHE A 62 0.08 11.82 8.66
CA PHE A 62 -0.22 13.04 7.93
C PHE A 62 -1.67 13.51 8.08
N GLY A 63 -2.53 12.74 8.76
CA GLY A 63 -3.94 13.08 8.96
C GLY A 63 -4.75 13.17 7.65
N ARG A 64 -4.29 12.52 6.58
CA ARG A 64 -4.92 12.58 5.26
C ARG A 64 -5.93 11.46 5.08
N ARG A 65 -6.97 11.71 4.29
CA ARG A 65 -7.82 10.63 3.79
C ARG A 65 -7.16 10.02 2.57
N VAL A 66 -6.70 8.78 2.72
CA VAL A 66 -6.20 7.93 1.64
C VAL A 66 -7.26 6.86 1.42
N MET A 67 -7.64 6.66 0.18
CA MET A 67 -8.52 5.55 -0.15
C MET A 67 -7.67 4.27 -0.13
N VAL A 68 -8.19 3.20 0.45
CA VAL A 68 -7.50 1.91 0.59
C VAL A 68 -8.46 0.78 0.26
N SER A 69 -7.94 -0.36 -0.22
CA SER A 69 -8.68 -1.63 -0.19
C SER A 69 -8.23 -2.41 1.03
N MET A 70 -9.17 -2.59 1.95
CA MET A 70 -9.00 -3.52 3.07
C MET A 70 -9.48 -4.90 2.61
N ARG A 71 -8.71 -5.93 2.91
CA ARG A 71 -8.98 -7.33 2.60
C ARG A 71 -8.69 -8.19 3.82
N GLY A 72 -9.46 -9.25 4.00
CA GLY A 72 -9.42 -10.06 5.21
C GLY A 72 -10.57 -11.03 5.29
N GLU A 73 -10.39 -12.03 6.13
CA GLU A 73 -11.41 -13.03 6.47
C GLU A 73 -12.17 -12.59 7.72
N ASP A 74 -13.49 -12.44 7.62
CA ASP A 74 -14.38 -12.30 8.76
C ASP A 74 -15.21 -13.58 8.94
N PRO A 75 -15.01 -14.35 10.03
CA PRO A 75 -15.73 -15.59 10.29
C PRO A 75 -17.25 -15.45 10.29
N ASN A 76 -17.79 -14.26 10.62
CA ASN A 76 -19.22 -14.01 10.66
C ASN A 76 -19.79 -13.60 9.30
N GLU A 77 -18.96 -13.00 8.45
CA GLU A 77 -19.35 -12.54 7.12
C GLU A 77 -18.16 -12.65 6.15
N PRO A 78 -17.89 -13.85 5.59
CA PRO A 78 -16.67 -14.11 4.80
C PRO A 78 -16.51 -13.25 3.54
N ARG A 79 -17.53 -12.50 3.15
CA ARG A 79 -17.50 -11.60 1.98
C ARG A 79 -17.53 -10.13 2.37
N ARG A 80 -17.36 -9.78 3.64
CA ARG A 80 -17.42 -8.39 4.11
C ARG A 80 -16.44 -7.47 3.39
N PHE A 81 -15.24 -7.96 3.14
CA PHE A 81 -14.20 -7.23 2.41
C PHE A 81 -14.24 -7.44 0.89
N ASN A 82 -15.24 -8.19 0.40
CA ASN A 82 -15.44 -8.54 -1.00
C ASN A 82 -16.73 -7.88 -1.51
N PRO A 83 -16.66 -6.62 -1.95
CA PRO A 83 -17.84 -5.83 -2.31
C PRO A 83 -18.56 -6.34 -3.56
N SER A 84 -17.90 -7.07 -4.46
CA SER A 84 -18.59 -7.65 -5.63
C SER A 84 -19.38 -8.91 -5.31
N GLY A 85 -19.03 -9.58 -4.20
CA GLY A 85 -19.60 -10.87 -3.80
C GLY A 85 -19.17 -12.04 -4.70
N ALA A 86 -18.26 -11.81 -5.65
CA ALA A 86 -17.69 -12.85 -6.51
C ALA A 86 -16.81 -13.81 -5.71
N ARG A 87 -16.69 -15.06 -6.16
CA ARG A 87 -15.74 -16.02 -5.56
C ARG A 87 -14.27 -15.69 -5.84
N GLN A 88 -14.04 -14.82 -6.83
CA GLN A 88 -12.74 -14.34 -7.26
C GLN A 88 -12.88 -12.85 -7.58
N GLU A 89 -12.33 -12.00 -6.72
CA GLU A 89 -12.48 -10.54 -6.82
C GLU A 89 -11.47 -9.92 -7.80
N TRP A 90 -10.24 -10.41 -7.74
CA TRP A 90 -9.09 -9.89 -8.48
C TRP A 90 -8.46 -10.95 -9.36
N SER A 91 -7.69 -10.51 -10.35
CA SER A 91 -6.87 -11.44 -11.12
C SER A 91 -5.82 -12.06 -10.18
N PRO A 92 -5.73 -13.40 -10.08
CA PRO A 92 -4.72 -14.09 -9.28
C PRO A 92 -3.30 -13.77 -9.73
N MET A 93 -3.14 -13.18 -10.91
CA MET A 93 -1.86 -12.66 -11.43
C MET A 93 -1.21 -11.64 -10.49
N PHE A 94 -2.00 -10.94 -9.68
CA PHE A 94 -1.50 -9.97 -8.70
C PHE A 94 -0.97 -10.61 -7.42
N LEU A 95 -1.16 -11.92 -7.22
CA LEU A 95 -0.59 -12.64 -6.09
C LEU A 95 0.91 -12.90 -6.31
N PRO A 96 1.72 -12.98 -5.24
CA PRO A 96 3.13 -13.33 -5.37
C PRO A 96 3.31 -14.75 -5.94
N CYS A 97 4.41 -14.96 -6.66
CA CYS A 97 4.77 -16.27 -7.19
C CYS A 97 5.30 -17.21 -6.11
N ALA A 98 4.99 -18.51 -6.24
CA ALA A 98 5.46 -19.53 -5.30
C ALA A 98 6.97 -19.82 -5.44
N SER A 99 7.52 -19.86 -6.66
CA SER A 99 8.98 -20.05 -6.85
C SER A 99 9.46 -19.65 -8.25
N GLY A 100 10.51 -18.83 -8.32
CA GLY A 100 11.44 -18.77 -9.47
C GLY A 100 10.88 -18.41 -10.85
N GLU A 101 9.62 -17.99 -10.95
CA GLU A 101 8.99 -17.65 -12.22
C GLU A 101 9.65 -16.42 -12.87
N ALA A 102 9.62 -16.36 -14.20
CA ALA A 102 10.18 -15.26 -14.94
C ALA A 102 9.49 -15.05 -16.30
N GLY A 103 9.70 -13.86 -16.87
CA GLY A 103 9.28 -13.52 -18.22
C GLY A 103 7.81 -13.13 -18.34
N LEU A 104 7.31 -13.24 -19.57
CA LEU A 104 5.98 -12.77 -19.96
C LEU A 104 4.86 -13.73 -19.61
N HIS A 105 5.15 -15.03 -19.51
CA HIS A 105 4.15 -16.08 -19.31
C HIS A 105 3.94 -16.43 -17.83
N ALA A 106 4.67 -15.79 -16.92
CA ALA A 106 4.48 -15.98 -15.49
C ALA A 106 3.08 -15.48 -15.11
N GLU A 107 2.35 -16.29 -14.35
CA GLU A 107 0.94 -16.07 -14.03
C GLU A 107 0.75 -15.60 -12.57
N CYS A 108 1.70 -14.78 -12.11
CA CYS A 108 1.79 -14.24 -10.77
C CYS A 108 2.80 -13.07 -10.73
N GLY A 109 2.82 -12.35 -9.61
CA GLY A 109 3.76 -11.26 -9.31
C GLY A 109 3.58 -10.03 -10.19
N TRP A 110 2.41 -9.88 -10.81
CA TRP A 110 2.05 -8.70 -11.58
C TRP A 110 1.58 -7.58 -10.65
N LEU A 111 1.79 -6.35 -11.07
CA LEU A 111 1.24 -5.15 -10.46
C LEU A 111 0.38 -4.44 -11.50
N GLY A 112 -0.82 -3.98 -11.11
CA GLY A 112 -1.65 -3.17 -11.98
C GLY A 112 -1.12 -1.74 -12.03
N GLU A 113 -0.77 -1.24 -13.23
CA GLU A 113 -0.23 0.11 -13.41
C GLU A 113 -1.37 1.13 -13.49
N ASN A 114 -2.09 1.18 -14.62
CA ASN A 114 -3.22 2.11 -14.84
C ASN A 114 -4.16 1.64 -15.98
N VAL A 115 -5.35 2.27 -16.08
CA VAL A 115 -6.27 2.12 -17.22
C VAL A 115 -5.98 3.21 -18.24
N GLY A 116 -6.03 2.84 -19.51
CA GLY A 116 -6.16 3.78 -20.61
C GLY A 116 -7.54 3.73 -21.27
N THR A 117 -7.86 4.81 -21.97
CA THR A 117 -9.02 4.90 -22.86
C THR A 117 -8.55 5.30 -24.25
N CYS A 118 -9.14 4.71 -25.29
CA CYS A 118 -8.81 4.97 -26.70
C CYS A 118 -10.06 4.77 -27.57
N ASN A 119 -10.05 5.22 -28.83
CA ASN A 119 -11.16 4.89 -29.72
C ASN A 119 -10.99 3.44 -30.20
N PRO A 120 -12.07 2.64 -30.23
CA PRO A 120 -12.01 1.27 -30.72
C PRO A 120 -11.33 1.13 -32.08
N GLY A 121 -10.37 0.21 -32.20
CA GLY A 121 -9.60 -0.06 -33.42
C GLY A 121 -8.36 0.83 -33.65
N ASP A 122 -8.16 1.89 -32.86
CA ASP A 122 -6.95 2.72 -32.91
C ASP A 122 -5.70 1.88 -32.59
N ASN A 123 -4.57 2.19 -33.22
CA ASN A 123 -3.27 1.68 -32.76
C ASN A 123 -2.83 2.46 -31.52
N VAL A 124 -2.48 1.73 -30.48
CA VAL A 124 -1.96 2.28 -29.22
C VAL A 124 -0.61 1.64 -28.96
N THR A 125 0.43 2.45 -28.78
CA THR A 125 1.69 1.98 -28.20
C THR A 125 1.76 2.39 -26.73
N VAL A 126 2.01 1.43 -25.85
CA VAL A 126 2.38 1.65 -24.46
C VAL A 126 3.87 1.35 -24.28
N ALA A 127 4.58 2.24 -23.60
CA ALA A 127 6.01 2.11 -23.38
C ALA A 127 6.44 2.61 -22.00
N ALA A 128 7.48 2.00 -21.43
CA ALA A 128 8.11 2.43 -20.19
C ALA A 128 9.64 2.55 -20.38
N GLY A 129 10.10 3.76 -20.65
CA GLY A 129 11.51 4.08 -20.89
C GLY A 129 12.00 3.84 -22.32
N ALA A 130 11.22 3.15 -23.15
CA ALA A 130 11.63 2.80 -24.51
C ALA A 130 11.58 4.02 -25.45
N PRO A 131 12.42 4.07 -26.50
CA PRO A 131 12.30 5.08 -27.55
C PRO A 131 11.03 4.88 -28.38
N HIS A 132 10.71 5.86 -29.23
CA HIS A 132 9.57 5.74 -30.12
C HIS A 132 9.79 4.60 -31.13
N PRO A 133 8.91 3.57 -31.24
CA PRO A 133 9.21 2.35 -31.98
C PRO A 133 9.52 2.56 -33.47
N ALA A 134 8.88 3.55 -34.10
CA ALA A 134 9.05 3.83 -35.53
C ALA A 134 10.37 4.53 -35.87
N THR A 135 10.97 5.26 -34.93
CA THR A 135 12.15 6.10 -35.21
C THR A 135 13.36 5.75 -34.36
N CYS A 136 13.17 4.98 -33.28
CA CYS A 136 14.19 4.68 -32.28
C CYS A 136 14.84 5.93 -31.67
N THR A 137 14.06 7.01 -31.55
CA THR A 137 14.49 8.29 -30.96
C THR A 137 13.59 8.69 -29.80
N GLY A 138 14.12 9.52 -28.90
CA GLY A 138 13.38 10.02 -27.75
C GLY A 138 13.15 8.94 -26.69
N GLN A 139 12.24 9.21 -25.75
CA GLN A 139 11.93 8.32 -24.65
C GLN A 139 10.45 8.44 -24.29
N LEU A 140 9.75 7.30 -24.22
CA LEU A 140 8.36 7.19 -23.82
C LEU A 140 8.27 6.54 -22.44
N GLY A 141 7.85 7.32 -21.44
CA GLY A 141 7.70 6.84 -20.08
C GLY A 141 9.04 6.62 -19.40
N ARG A 142 9.03 5.90 -18.28
CA ARG A 142 10.24 5.63 -17.49
C ARG A 142 10.25 4.22 -16.93
N ILE A 143 11.43 3.70 -16.68
CA ILE A 143 11.65 2.41 -16.05
C ILE A 143 12.92 2.46 -15.20
N PHE A 144 12.97 1.62 -14.17
CA PHE A 144 14.17 1.29 -13.44
C PHE A 144 14.19 -0.21 -13.19
N GLY A 145 15.32 -0.85 -13.49
CA GLY A 145 15.46 -2.31 -13.48
C GLY A 145 14.76 -2.98 -14.65
N ASP A 146 14.89 -4.30 -14.73
CA ASP A 146 14.30 -5.12 -15.80
C ASP A 146 12.85 -5.47 -15.47
N ARG A 147 11.90 -4.99 -16.29
CA ARG A 147 10.47 -5.22 -16.11
C ARG A 147 9.80 -5.53 -17.44
N VAL A 148 8.76 -6.34 -17.34
CA VAL A 148 7.88 -6.70 -18.45
C VAL A 148 6.56 -5.93 -18.36
N LEU A 149 5.90 -5.72 -19.50
CA LEU A 149 4.56 -5.15 -19.59
C LEU A 149 3.59 -6.15 -20.20
N ARG A 150 2.35 -6.17 -19.70
CA ARG A 150 1.20 -6.87 -20.30
C ARG A 150 0.02 -5.92 -20.36
N VAL A 151 -0.68 -5.95 -21.48
CA VAL A 151 -1.87 -5.14 -21.77
C VAL A 151 -3.09 -6.05 -21.81
N CYS A 152 -4.14 -5.69 -21.08
CA CYS A 152 -5.38 -6.47 -21.00
C CYS A 152 -6.59 -5.62 -21.41
N GLU A 153 -7.65 -6.28 -21.88
CA GLU A 153 -8.94 -5.62 -22.13
C GLU A 153 -9.67 -5.31 -20.82
N ASP A 154 -9.68 -6.26 -19.88
CA ASP A 154 -10.40 -6.11 -18.60
C ASP A 154 -9.65 -5.12 -17.66
N PRO A 155 -10.36 -4.17 -17.02
CA PRO A 155 -9.86 -3.28 -15.97
C PRO A 155 -9.51 -3.97 -14.62
N ARG A 156 -9.50 -5.31 -14.55
CA ARG A 156 -9.02 -6.13 -13.42
C ARG A 156 -7.86 -7.05 -13.78
N GLY A 157 -7.42 -7.05 -15.03
CA GLY A 157 -6.21 -7.73 -15.47
C GLY A 157 -6.55 -9.05 -16.15
N CYS A 158 -5.54 -9.74 -16.67
CA CYS A 158 -5.76 -10.89 -17.51
C CYS A 158 -4.63 -11.91 -17.37
N ALA A 159 -5.00 -13.17 -17.57
CA ALA A 159 -4.06 -14.24 -17.80
C ALA A 159 -3.30 -14.00 -19.12
N TRP A 160 -2.18 -14.70 -19.33
CA TRP A 160 -1.38 -14.51 -20.52
C TRP A 160 -2.15 -14.83 -21.81
N GLU A 161 -2.98 -15.88 -21.82
CA GLU A 161 -3.80 -16.23 -22.99
C GLU A 161 -4.84 -15.17 -23.37
N ASP A 162 -5.29 -14.36 -22.42
CA ASP A 162 -6.37 -13.36 -22.58
C ASP A 162 -5.83 -11.94 -22.84
N ARG A 163 -4.51 -11.79 -22.96
CA ARG A 163 -3.87 -10.48 -23.15
C ARG A 163 -4.15 -9.89 -24.54
N LEU A 164 -4.22 -8.57 -24.60
CA LEU A 164 -4.20 -7.84 -25.86
C LEU A 164 -2.80 -7.82 -26.47
N ALA A 165 -1.78 -7.60 -25.64
CA ALA A 165 -0.37 -7.66 -26.02
C ALA A 165 0.55 -7.71 -24.79
N ASP A 166 1.82 -8.06 -24.99
CA ASP A 166 2.86 -8.07 -23.97
C ASP A 166 4.25 -7.81 -24.56
N THR A 167 5.22 -7.47 -23.70
CA THR A 167 6.62 -7.28 -24.11
C THR A 167 7.59 -7.31 -22.94
N LEU A 168 8.83 -7.74 -23.21
CA LEU A 168 9.98 -7.69 -22.29
C LEU A 168 11.05 -6.68 -22.72
N GLY A 169 10.86 -5.99 -23.84
CA GLY A 169 11.82 -5.03 -24.39
C GLY A 169 11.18 -4.18 -25.48
N ASN A 170 11.97 -3.69 -26.43
CA ASN A 170 11.44 -2.87 -27.51
C ASN A 170 12.04 -3.22 -28.88
N PRO A 171 11.38 -2.86 -29.99
CA PRO A 171 11.87 -3.12 -31.35
C PRO A 171 13.22 -2.46 -31.69
N CYS A 172 13.62 -1.44 -30.96
CA CYS A 172 14.89 -0.72 -31.16
C CYS A 172 16.06 -1.34 -30.37
N GLY A 173 15.81 -2.40 -29.60
CA GLY A 173 16.76 -3.02 -28.68
C GLY A 173 16.79 -2.34 -27.31
N GLY A 174 17.18 -3.11 -26.29
CA GLY A 174 17.18 -2.67 -24.89
C GLY A 174 16.14 -3.40 -24.04
N ILE A 175 16.24 -3.19 -22.74
CA ILE A 175 15.37 -3.82 -21.73
C ILE A 175 14.09 -3.00 -21.49
N GLU A 176 14.06 -1.76 -21.99
CA GLU A 176 12.93 -0.86 -21.80
C GLU A 176 11.74 -1.37 -22.62
N PRO A 177 10.61 -1.73 -21.99
CA PRO A 177 9.50 -2.37 -22.69
C PRO A 177 8.68 -1.36 -23.50
N SER A 178 8.32 -1.73 -24.73
CA SER A 178 7.28 -1.08 -25.53
C SER A 178 6.45 -2.11 -26.31
N VAL A 179 5.14 -1.91 -26.36
CA VAL A 179 4.22 -2.80 -27.07
C VAL A 179 3.12 -2.02 -27.76
N GLU A 180 2.82 -2.42 -28.99
CA GLU A 180 1.72 -1.89 -29.80
C GLU A 180 0.55 -2.89 -29.81
N PHE A 181 -0.67 -2.38 -29.72
CA PHE A 181 -1.89 -3.17 -29.79
C PHE A 181 -3.05 -2.37 -30.41
N LYS A 182 -4.12 -3.08 -30.76
CA LYS A 182 -5.37 -2.48 -31.22
C LYS A 182 -6.29 -2.19 -30.05
N CYS A 183 -6.78 -0.96 -29.97
CA CYS A 183 -7.74 -0.57 -28.94
C CYS A 183 -8.99 -1.48 -29.01
N PRO A 184 -9.40 -2.09 -27.90
CA PRO A 184 -10.53 -3.02 -27.88
C PRO A 184 -11.86 -2.31 -28.12
N ALA A 185 -12.90 -3.10 -28.42
CA ALA A 185 -14.26 -2.59 -28.68
C ALA A 185 -14.85 -1.81 -27.50
N SER A 186 -14.43 -2.16 -26.27
CA SER A 186 -14.81 -1.46 -25.04
C SER A 186 -14.26 -0.02 -24.95
N GLY A 187 -13.26 0.34 -25.78
CA GLY A 187 -12.55 1.61 -25.72
C GLY A 187 -11.66 1.76 -24.49
N ARG A 188 -11.42 0.68 -23.74
CA ARG A 188 -10.65 0.68 -22.49
C ARG A 188 -9.66 -0.47 -22.47
N TYR A 189 -8.50 -0.21 -21.90
CA TYR A 189 -7.49 -1.25 -21.67
C TYR A 189 -6.79 -0.99 -20.35
N SER A 190 -5.99 -1.95 -19.95
CA SER A 190 -5.14 -1.84 -18.78
C SER A 190 -3.74 -2.29 -19.02
N VAL A 191 -2.84 -1.79 -18.19
CA VAL A 191 -1.43 -2.16 -18.22
C VAL A 191 -1.09 -2.74 -16.85
N MET A 192 -0.43 -3.88 -16.86
CA MET A 192 0.21 -4.46 -15.70
C MET A 192 1.70 -4.66 -15.99
N SER A 193 2.51 -4.65 -14.93
CA SER A 193 3.95 -4.85 -15.04
C SER A 193 4.47 -5.77 -13.96
N ALA A 194 5.66 -6.33 -14.18
CA ALA A 194 6.35 -7.14 -13.19
C ALA A 194 7.86 -7.12 -13.45
N PRO A 195 8.72 -7.35 -12.44
CA PRO A 195 10.14 -7.61 -12.66
C PRO A 195 10.33 -8.85 -13.53
N TYR A 196 11.22 -8.84 -14.54
CA TYR A 196 11.39 -9.99 -15.44
C TYR A 196 11.58 -11.29 -14.66
N SER A 197 12.50 -11.30 -13.69
CA SER A 197 12.59 -12.38 -12.70
C SER A 197 11.69 -12.08 -11.50
N ARG A 198 10.73 -12.95 -11.19
CA ARG A 198 9.84 -12.79 -10.03
C ARG A 198 10.53 -13.06 -8.70
N ALA A 199 11.76 -13.58 -8.74
CA ALA A 199 12.67 -13.66 -7.61
C ALA A 199 13.57 -12.42 -7.46
N ALA A 200 13.48 -11.45 -8.38
CA ALA A 200 14.25 -10.22 -8.27
C ALA A 200 13.89 -9.47 -6.99
N ILE A 201 14.91 -8.85 -6.40
CA ILE A 201 14.75 -8.01 -5.22
C ILE A 201 13.77 -6.86 -5.54
N PRO A 202 12.84 -6.54 -4.63
CA PRO A 202 11.97 -5.37 -4.78
C PRO A 202 12.72 -4.08 -5.10
N GLY A 203 12.06 -3.16 -5.82
CA GLY A 203 12.62 -1.83 -6.13
C GLY A 203 12.76 -1.51 -7.62
N SER A 204 12.54 -2.47 -8.52
CA SER A 204 12.30 -2.15 -9.94
C SER A 204 10.92 -1.53 -10.12
N TRP A 205 10.75 -0.62 -11.08
CA TRP A 205 9.47 0.03 -11.33
C TRP A 205 9.32 0.50 -12.77
N VAL A 206 8.08 0.71 -13.21
CA VAL A 206 7.74 1.37 -14.48
C VAL A 206 6.87 2.59 -14.22
N ALA A 207 6.89 3.54 -15.15
CA ALA A 207 5.90 4.59 -15.31
C ALA A 207 5.53 4.63 -16.80
N PRO A 208 4.59 3.76 -17.23
CA PRO A 208 4.23 3.63 -18.62
C PRO A 208 3.55 4.91 -19.15
N VAL A 209 3.67 5.13 -20.45
CA VAL A 209 2.90 6.16 -21.18
C VAL A 209 2.31 5.54 -22.43
N ALA A 210 1.18 6.09 -22.90
CA ALA A 210 0.58 5.72 -24.17
C ALA A 210 0.78 6.83 -25.21
N THR A 211 0.97 6.43 -26.47
CA THR A 211 1.13 7.35 -27.61
C THR A 211 -0.19 7.93 -28.12
N SER A 212 -1.31 7.26 -27.85
CA SER A 212 -2.64 7.66 -28.29
C SER A 212 -3.69 7.39 -27.21
N GLY A 213 -4.81 8.09 -27.30
CA GLY A 213 -5.85 8.09 -26.27
C GLY A 213 -5.46 8.85 -25.00
N THR A 214 -6.09 8.49 -23.89
CA THR A 214 -5.78 9.04 -22.56
C THR A 214 -5.19 7.93 -21.71
N TYR A 215 -3.99 8.15 -21.18
CA TYR A 215 -3.34 7.26 -20.22
C TYR A 215 -2.46 8.08 -19.26
N PRO A 216 -2.65 7.95 -17.93
CA PRO A 216 -3.72 7.20 -17.28
C PRO A 216 -5.08 7.92 -17.42
N ALA A 217 -6.10 7.22 -17.91
CA ALA A 217 -7.49 7.73 -17.96
C ALA A 217 -8.25 7.51 -16.65
N GLY A 218 -7.77 6.58 -15.85
CA GLY A 218 -8.26 6.32 -14.51
C GLY A 218 -7.32 5.37 -13.80
N PRO A 219 -7.35 5.35 -12.47
CA PRO A 219 -6.67 4.31 -11.74
C PRO A 219 -7.34 2.98 -12.06
N PHE A 220 -6.56 2.01 -12.50
CA PHE A 220 -7.04 0.64 -12.72
C PHE A 220 -7.28 -0.09 -11.40
N GLY A 221 -8.14 -1.11 -11.41
CA GLY A 221 -8.18 -2.22 -10.45
C GLY A 221 -7.69 -1.88 -9.04
N ALA A 222 -8.46 -1.01 -8.37
CA ALA A 222 -8.03 0.18 -7.63
C ALA A 222 -6.91 0.06 -6.58
N TYR A 223 -6.49 -1.15 -6.22
CA TYR A 223 -5.51 -1.41 -5.16
C TYR A 223 -4.77 -2.72 -5.43
N THR A 224 -3.73 -2.73 -6.26
CA THR A 224 -2.92 -3.93 -6.51
C THR A 224 -1.62 -3.93 -5.73
N PHE A 225 -1.23 -2.79 -5.17
CA PHE A 225 -0.01 -2.69 -4.40
C PHE A 225 -0.26 -3.09 -2.95
N ARG A 226 0.21 -4.28 -2.56
CA ARG A 226 0.01 -4.82 -1.21
C ARG A 226 0.90 -4.09 -0.21
N GLU A 227 0.31 -3.24 0.64
CA GLU A 227 1.06 -2.47 1.65
C GLU A 227 1.58 -3.38 2.77
N GLY A 228 0.72 -4.25 3.29
CA GLY A 228 0.98 -5.03 4.49
C GLY A 228 -0.31 -5.37 5.23
N ALA A 229 -0.18 -5.91 6.45
CA ALA A 229 -1.29 -6.21 7.34
C ALA A 229 -1.16 -5.55 8.70
N PHE A 230 -2.31 -5.27 9.30
CA PHE A 230 -2.46 -4.67 10.63
C PHE A 230 -3.29 -5.60 11.51
N TYR A 231 -2.86 -5.81 12.75
CA TYR A 231 -3.46 -6.79 13.66
C TYR A 231 -3.13 -6.51 15.13
N GLY A 232 -3.72 -7.28 16.04
CA GLY A 232 -3.61 -7.10 17.49
C GLY A 232 -4.82 -6.40 18.09
N ASN A 233 -4.72 -6.02 19.36
CA ASN A 233 -5.84 -5.44 20.11
C ASN A 233 -5.39 -4.20 20.90
N MET A 234 -5.79 -3.00 20.44
CA MET A 234 -5.46 -1.74 21.12
C MET A 234 -6.31 -1.45 22.36
N PHE A 235 -7.31 -2.30 22.64
CA PHE A 235 -8.25 -2.13 23.74
C PHE A 235 -7.88 -3.00 24.96
N ASP A 236 -6.79 -3.79 24.90
CA ASP A 236 -6.28 -4.51 26.08
C ASP A 236 -5.47 -3.56 26.98
N SER A 237 -6.12 -3.03 28.01
CA SER A 237 -5.50 -2.09 28.96
C SER A 237 -4.22 -2.60 29.62
N ARG A 238 -3.99 -3.92 29.66
CA ARG A 238 -2.75 -4.51 30.21
C ARG A 238 -1.54 -4.31 29.28
N GLY A 239 -1.79 -4.15 27.98
CA GLY A 239 -0.79 -3.90 26.95
C GLY A 239 -0.40 -2.43 26.82
N LEU A 240 -1.05 -1.53 27.57
CA LEU A 240 -0.76 -0.10 27.52
C LEU A 240 0.60 0.20 28.21
N THR A 241 1.51 0.84 27.47
CA THR A 241 2.87 1.17 27.96
C THR A 241 2.99 2.59 28.50
N VAL A 242 2.00 3.44 28.18
CA VAL A 242 1.88 4.83 28.59
C VAL A 242 0.43 5.15 28.94
N GLU A 243 0.21 5.75 30.10
CA GLU A 243 -1.10 6.19 30.54
C GLU A 243 -1.19 7.71 30.42
N VAL A 244 -2.27 8.22 29.84
CA VAL A 244 -2.56 9.66 29.81
C VAL A 244 -3.68 9.93 30.80
N VAL A 245 -3.35 10.64 31.88
CA VAL A 245 -4.33 11.13 32.85
C VAL A 245 -4.64 12.57 32.54
N LEU A 246 -5.91 12.87 32.33
CA LEU A 246 -6.40 14.24 32.19
C LEU A 246 -6.62 14.85 33.57
N ASN A 247 -6.04 16.03 33.79
CA ASN A 247 -6.45 16.85 34.92
C ASN A 247 -7.93 17.25 34.71
N GLN A 248 -8.81 16.95 35.67
CA GLN A 248 -10.25 17.12 35.47
C GLN A 248 -10.70 18.58 35.41
N ASP A 249 -9.92 19.51 35.99
CA ASP A 249 -10.24 20.94 36.03
C ASP A 249 -9.74 21.68 34.78
N THR A 250 -8.58 21.28 34.27
CA THR A 250 -7.88 21.97 33.17
C THR A 250 -7.92 21.21 31.85
N LEU A 251 -8.34 19.93 31.88
CA LEU A 251 -8.26 18.98 30.77
C LEU A 251 -6.85 18.82 30.19
N GLN A 252 -5.83 19.26 30.93
CA GLN A 252 -4.44 19.12 30.50
C GLN A 252 -4.02 17.66 30.66
N PRO A 253 -3.48 17.03 29.59
CA PRO A 253 -2.97 15.67 29.67
C PRO A 253 -1.67 15.63 30.45
N LYS A 254 -1.54 14.64 31.34
CA LYS A 254 -0.31 14.29 32.02
C LYS A 254 -0.01 12.82 31.74
N LEU A 255 1.25 12.55 31.39
CA LEU A 255 1.71 11.18 31.21
C LEU A 255 2.02 10.55 32.57
N VAL A 256 1.58 9.32 32.73
CA VAL A 256 1.88 8.43 33.84
C VAL A 256 2.27 7.08 33.24
N ASN A 257 3.18 6.35 33.90
CA ASN A 257 3.75 5.09 33.41
C ASN A 257 4.78 5.24 32.26
N LEU A 258 6.07 5.12 32.60
CA LEU A 258 7.22 5.34 31.71
C LEU A 258 7.79 4.05 31.10
N ARG A 259 7.02 2.95 31.02
CA ARG A 259 7.48 1.76 30.27
C ARG A 259 7.54 2.01 28.76
N PHE A 260 7.02 3.15 28.32
CA PHE A 260 7.06 3.63 26.96
C PHE A 260 8.47 3.64 26.37
N LYS A 261 8.69 2.78 25.37
CA LYS A 261 9.90 2.72 24.55
C LYS A 261 9.55 2.96 23.08
N GLY A 262 8.79 4.01 22.81
CA GLY A 262 8.40 4.42 21.46
C GLY A 262 7.16 3.72 20.89
N VAL A 263 6.54 2.77 21.60
CA VAL A 263 5.28 2.12 21.19
C VAL A 263 4.27 2.20 22.32
N VAL A 264 3.05 2.67 22.03
CA VAL A 264 1.99 2.95 23.00
C VAL A 264 1.33 1.66 23.52
N HIS A 265 1.26 0.63 22.68
CA HIS A 265 0.60 -0.63 22.99
C HIS A 265 1.47 -1.82 22.61
N ASP A 266 1.66 -2.76 23.54
CA ASP A 266 2.52 -3.92 23.31
C ASP A 266 1.88 -4.95 22.36
N ASN A 267 0.55 -5.10 22.41
CA ASN A 267 -0.22 -6.09 21.63
C ASN A 267 -0.83 -5.54 20.33
N VAL A 268 -0.15 -4.60 19.66
CA VAL A 268 -0.63 -4.00 18.42
C VAL A 268 0.50 -3.98 17.40
N HIS A 269 0.24 -4.52 16.22
CA HIS A 269 1.29 -4.93 15.29
C HIS A 269 0.94 -4.59 13.84
N ALA A 270 1.97 -4.46 13.03
CA ALA A 270 1.89 -4.29 11.60
C ALA A 270 3.07 -5.03 10.93
N CYS A 271 2.81 -5.66 9.79
CA CYS A 271 3.85 -6.19 8.92
C CYS A 271 3.69 -5.60 7.52
N HIS A 272 4.75 -5.61 6.71
CA HIS A 272 4.74 -5.01 5.37
C HIS A 272 4.74 -6.07 4.26
N GLY A 273 4.14 -5.74 3.12
CA GLY A 273 4.21 -6.56 1.91
C GLY A 273 5.65 -6.71 1.40
N ARG A 274 5.88 -7.72 0.57
CA ARG A 274 7.20 -8.03 0.01
C ARG A 274 7.79 -6.88 -0.81
N ASP A 275 6.97 -6.16 -1.57
CA ASP A 275 7.44 -5.22 -2.60
C ASP A 275 8.03 -3.91 -2.06
N TRP A 276 8.04 -3.72 -0.74
CA TRP A 276 8.72 -2.61 -0.10
C TRP A 276 10.23 -2.87 0.05
N VAL A 277 11.06 -1.91 -0.37
CA VAL A 277 12.51 -1.97 -0.14
C VAL A 277 12.84 -1.69 1.32
N ASP A 278 12.17 -0.70 1.92
CA ASP A 278 12.27 -0.42 3.36
C ASP A 278 10.87 -0.29 3.98
N GLY A 279 10.22 -1.45 4.13
CA GLY A 279 8.85 -1.56 4.61
C GLY A 279 8.67 -1.21 6.08
N ASP A 280 9.66 -1.47 6.93
CA ASP A 280 9.60 -1.09 8.35
C ASP A 280 9.60 0.43 8.53
N SER A 281 10.44 1.16 7.77
CA SER A 281 10.41 2.62 7.77
C SER A 281 9.10 3.16 7.21
N HIS A 282 8.58 2.57 6.13
CA HIS A 282 7.27 2.92 5.60
C HIS A 282 6.17 2.77 6.67
N LEU A 283 6.05 1.60 7.31
CA LEU A 283 5.05 1.35 8.35
C LEU A 283 5.19 2.31 9.53
N ARG A 284 6.42 2.61 9.97
CA ARG A 284 6.67 3.58 11.04
C ARG A 284 6.17 4.97 10.66
N SER A 285 6.33 5.40 9.41
CA SER A 285 5.77 6.68 8.94
C SER A 285 4.23 6.71 9.01
N ARG A 286 3.59 5.55 9.02
CA ARG A 286 2.15 5.38 8.99
C ARG A 286 1.53 5.24 10.38
N ILE A 287 2.19 4.50 11.26
CA ILE A 287 1.68 4.14 12.60
C ILE A 287 2.28 4.99 13.72
N CYS A 288 3.32 5.79 13.44
CA CYS A 288 3.97 6.65 14.43
C CYS A 288 3.66 8.12 14.21
N ALA A 289 3.54 8.87 15.30
CA ALA A 289 3.39 10.31 15.29
C ALA A 289 4.35 10.95 16.29
N ASN A 290 4.75 12.18 15.98
CA ASN A 290 5.45 13.04 16.93
C ASN A 290 4.40 13.91 17.65
N ALA A 291 4.44 13.90 18.98
CA ALA A 291 3.61 14.76 19.82
C ALA A 291 4.50 15.59 20.75
N ASP A 292 4.03 16.78 21.11
CA ASP A 292 4.58 17.56 22.22
C ASP A 292 3.56 17.50 23.37
N ILE A 293 3.94 16.88 24.49
CA ILE A 293 3.07 16.72 25.64
C ILE A 293 3.77 17.37 26.84
N GLY A 294 3.29 18.54 27.26
CA GLY A 294 3.87 19.27 28.38
C GLY A 294 5.29 19.80 28.14
N GLY A 295 5.68 20.04 26.89
CA GLY A 295 7.04 20.48 26.51
C GLY A 295 8.00 19.32 26.20
N GLU A 296 7.56 18.07 26.34
CA GLU A 296 8.32 16.89 25.96
C GLU A 296 7.92 16.44 24.55
N ARG A 297 8.90 16.43 23.63
CA ARG A 297 8.73 15.82 22.31
C ARG A 297 8.82 14.30 22.41
N ILE A 298 7.74 13.65 22.04
CA ILE A 298 7.59 12.20 22.08
C ILE A 298 7.35 11.69 20.67
N ALA A 299 8.18 10.76 20.22
CA ALA A 299 7.92 9.96 19.03
C ALA A 299 7.26 8.65 19.49
N GLY A 300 5.99 8.46 19.16
CA GLY A 300 5.21 7.30 19.59
C GLY A 300 4.49 6.61 18.47
N CYS A 301 4.62 5.29 18.44
CA CYS A 301 3.99 4.39 17.50
C CYS A 301 2.79 3.71 18.13
N MET A 302 1.67 3.66 17.41
CA MET A 302 0.50 2.92 17.86
C MET A 302 0.71 1.41 17.79
N ALA A 303 1.56 0.96 16.86
CA ALA A 303 1.81 -0.45 16.59
C ALA A 303 3.32 -0.71 16.41
N ARG A 304 3.73 -1.96 16.62
CA ARG A 304 5.08 -2.46 16.29
C ARG A 304 5.16 -2.82 14.80
N ALA A 305 6.25 -2.41 14.14
CA ALA A 305 6.59 -2.92 12.81
C ALA A 305 7.36 -4.25 12.98
N GLU A 306 6.71 -5.35 12.63
CA GLU A 306 7.18 -6.71 12.89
C GLU A 306 8.10 -7.27 11.78
N GLY A 307 8.29 -6.52 10.69
CA GLY A 307 8.99 -6.97 9.48
C GLY A 307 8.03 -7.41 8.38
N PRO A 308 8.46 -8.32 7.49
CA PRO A 308 7.67 -8.70 6.32
C PRO A 308 6.51 -9.61 6.69
N CYS A 309 5.36 -9.42 6.04
CA CYS A 309 4.22 -10.34 6.17
C CYS A 309 4.48 -11.67 5.47
N GLU A 310 5.29 -11.65 4.40
CA GLU A 310 5.51 -12.78 3.49
C GLU A 310 7.00 -12.94 3.14
N PRO A 311 7.43 -14.12 2.66
CA PRO A 311 8.82 -14.33 2.23
C PRO A 311 9.21 -13.47 1.02
N GLY A 312 10.52 -13.35 0.80
CA GLY A 312 11.07 -12.69 -0.40
C GLY A 312 11.09 -11.16 -0.35
N SER A 313 10.84 -10.57 0.83
CA SER A 313 11.09 -9.15 1.06
C SER A 313 12.60 -8.85 1.20
N TYR A 314 12.97 -7.57 1.11
CA TYR A 314 14.32 -7.09 1.38
C TYR A 314 14.73 -7.24 2.86
N ASN A 315 13.77 -7.24 3.77
CA ASN A 315 14.00 -7.44 5.20
C ASN A 315 14.31 -8.93 5.47
N PRO A 316 15.48 -9.27 6.06
CA PRO A 316 15.89 -10.66 6.27
C PRO A 316 15.12 -11.39 7.38
N ARG A 317 14.20 -10.69 8.06
CA ARG A 317 13.34 -11.28 9.10
C ARG A 317 12.37 -12.32 8.51
N PRO A 318 11.99 -13.35 9.28
CA PRO A 318 11.00 -14.32 8.84
C PRO A 318 9.65 -13.65 8.58
N SER A 319 8.86 -14.25 7.69
CA SER A 319 7.49 -13.82 7.40
C SER A 319 6.61 -13.92 8.63
N ARG A 320 5.81 -12.89 8.88
CA ARG A 320 4.91 -12.84 10.05
C ARG A 320 3.57 -13.51 9.84
N CYS A 321 3.11 -13.61 8.60
CA CYS A 321 1.84 -14.25 8.27
C CYS A 321 2.07 -15.63 7.66
N LYS A 322 1.14 -16.54 7.95
CA LYS A 322 1.24 -17.95 7.56
C LYS A 322 0.70 -18.18 6.16
N VAL A 323 -0.30 -17.39 5.77
CA VAL A 323 -1.05 -17.52 4.52
C VAL A 323 -1.00 -16.18 3.78
N ASN A 324 -0.78 -16.22 2.46
CA ASN A 324 -0.65 -15.05 1.59
C ASN A 324 -1.88 -14.79 0.72
N ASP A 325 -2.88 -15.66 0.80
CA ASP A 325 -4.21 -15.57 0.16
C ASP A 325 -5.10 -16.61 0.84
N GLY A 326 -6.15 -16.15 1.52
CA GLY A 326 -7.08 -17.00 2.22
C GLY A 326 -7.90 -17.93 1.32
N THR A 327 -8.80 -18.70 1.93
CA THR A 327 -9.62 -19.68 1.18
C THR A 327 -11.09 -19.31 1.04
N ALA A 328 -11.63 -18.37 1.81
CA ALA A 328 -13.03 -18.00 1.65
C ALA A 328 -13.25 -17.07 0.45
N VAL A 329 -12.25 -16.24 0.11
CA VAL A 329 -12.22 -15.45 -1.12
C VAL A 329 -10.89 -15.66 -1.85
N TRP A 330 -10.92 -16.47 -2.91
CA TRP A 330 -9.70 -16.76 -3.65
C TRP A 330 -9.22 -15.57 -4.48
N GLY A 331 -7.92 -15.29 -4.44
CA GLY A 331 -7.30 -14.25 -5.25
C GLY A 331 -7.44 -12.84 -4.70
N ASP A 332 -8.02 -12.64 -3.51
CA ASP A 332 -8.05 -11.32 -2.88
C ASP A 332 -6.75 -11.00 -2.15
N GLY A 333 -5.94 -12.02 -1.86
CA GLY A 333 -4.59 -11.85 -1.36
C GLY A 333 -4.56 -11.19 0.01
N ASP A 334 -5.47 -11.53 0.88
CA ASP A 334 -5.32 -11.20 2.28
C ASP A 334 -4.27 -12.10 2.97
N PHE A 335 -3.62 -11.53 3.98
CA PHE A 335 -2.76 -12.28 4.89
C PHE A 335 -3.59 -12.87 6.01
N GLU A 336 -3.33 -14.14 6.35
CA GLU A 336 -3.94 -14.77 7.52
C GLU A 336 -2.90 -15.29 8.53
N GLY A 337 -3.35 -15.43 9.78
CA GLY A 337 -2.58 -16.04 10.85
C GLY A 337 -1.26 -15.32 11.13
N CYS A 338 -1.31 -13.99 11.11
CA CYS A 338 -0.15 -13.16 11.40
C CYS A 338 0.26 -13.30 12.87
N MET A 339 1.56 -13.30 13.14
CA MET A 339 2.12 -13.51 14.46
C MET A 339 2.98 -12.33 14.91
N ASP A 340 2.95 -12.05 16.21
CA ASP A 340 3.87 -11.11 16.84
C ASP A 340 5.30 -11.67 17.00
N GLU A 341 6.20 -10.87 17.58
CA GLU A 341 7.58 -11.30 17.86
C GLU A 341 7.67 -12.47 18.85
N ALA A 342 6.67 -12.63 19.74
CA ALA A 342 6.59 -13.71 20.71
C ALA A 342 6.01 -15.02 20.12
N GLY A 343 5.50 -14.97 18.88
CA GLY A 343 4.87 -16.09 18.19
C GLY A 343 3.39 -16.27 18.53
N PHE A 344 2.74 -15.29 19.15
CA PHE A 344 1.30 -15.31 19.36
C PHE A 344 0.57 -15.02 18.04
N GLN A 345 -0.37 -15.89 17.69
CA GLN A 345 -1.12 -15.77 16.44
C GLN A 345 -2.36 -14.89 16.61
N HIS A 346 -2.54 -13.98 15.66
CA HIS A 346 -3.69 -13.10 15.53
C HIS A 346 -4.56 -13.56 14.36
N PRO A 347 -5.83 -13.98 14.61
CA PRO A 347 -6.76 -14.38 13.55
C PRO A 347 -7.43 -13.22 12.81
N GLU A 348 -7.27 -11.98 13.29
CA GLU A 348 -7.95 -10.77 12.77
C GLU A 348 -7.12 -9.83 11.85
N PRO A 349 -6.10 -10.26 11.09
CA PRO A 349 -5.35 -9.32 10.27
C PRO A 349 -6.23 -8.73 9.17
N ILE A 350 -6.08 -7.42 8.97
CA ILE A 350 -6.61 -6.73 7.78
C ILE A 350 -5.43 -6.34 6.91
N THR A 351 -5.42 -6.86 5.69
CA THR A 351 -4.47 -6.53 4.65
C THR A 351 -4.90 -5.27 3.94
N VAL A 352 -3.96 -4.35 3.77
CA VAL A 352 -4.19 -3.11 3.05
C VAL A 352 -3.50 -3.17 1.71
N TYR A 353 -4.28 -2.86 0.67
CA TYR A 353 -3.76 -2.56 -0.64
C TYR A 353 -3.90 -1.07 -0.94
N LEU A 354 -2.86 -0.52 -1.53
CA LEU A 354 -2.78 0.83 -2.07
C LEU A 354 -2.90 0.76 -3.59
N ARG A 355 -3.33 1.86 -4.18
CA ARG A 355 -3.26 2.01 -5.63
C ARG A 355 -1.83 2.23 -6.10
N SER A 356 -1.09 3.00 -5.31
CA SER A 356 0.31 3.30 -5.52
C SER A 356 0.99 3.47 -4.16
N PRO A 357 2.24 2.99 -4.00
CA PRO A 357 3.02 3.18 -2.78
C PRO A 357 3.24 4.65 -2.39
N CYS A 358 3.04 5.59 -3.32
CA CYS A 358 3.18 7.02 -3.03
C CYS A 358 1.95 7.65 -2.36
N GLU A 359 0.76 7.03 -2.39
CA GLU A 359 -0.49 7.71 -1.96
C GLU A 359 -0.50 8.08 -0.47
N VAL A 360 0.23 7.31 0.33
CA VAL A 360 0.35 7.41 1.78
C VAL A 360 1.43 8.39 2.25
N VAL A 361 2.30 8.86 1.35
CA VAL A 361 3.37 9.83 1.63
C VAL A 361 2.84 11.26 1.44
N SER A 362 3.36 12.28 2.15
CA SER A 362 2.90 13.66 1.96
C SER A 362 3.28 14.21 0.57
N PRO A 363 2.50 15.12 -0.06
CA PRO A 363 2.86 15.68 -1.37
C PRO A 363 4.24 16.36 -1.41
N LYS A 364 4.70 16.91 -0.29
CA LYS A 364 6.02 17.53 -0.14
C LYS A 364 7.15 16.50 -0.17
N GLU A 365 6.94 15.34 0.46
CA GLU A 365 7.89 14.21 0.43
C GLU A 365 7.74 13.38 -0.85
N GLN A 366 6.60 13.48 -1.53
CA GLN A 366 6.43 12.97 -2.90
C GLN A 366 7.19 13.83 -3.92
N THR A 367 7.77 14.97 -3.57
CA THR A 367 8.56 15.78 -4.51
C THR A 367 10.05 15.56 -4.32
N THR A 368 10.76 15.20 -5.39
CA THR A 368 12.22 15.16 -5.41
C THR A 368 12.76 16.58 -5.64
N CYS A 369 13.63 17.01 -4.74
CA CYS A 369 14.39 18.25 -4.84
C CYS A 369 15.72 17.94 -5.55
N GLY A 370 16.01 18.71 -6.59
CA GLY A 370 17.22 18.56 -7.39
C GLY A 370 17.88 19.90 -7.61
N VAL A 371 19.21 19.90 -7.54
CA VAL A 371 20.02 21.06 -7.93
C VAL A 371 20.11 21.08 -9.45
N THR A 372 19.41 22.03 -10.07
CA THR A 372 19.50 22.30 -11.50
C THR A 372 20.58 23.35 -11.71
N CYS A 373 21.69 22.99 -12.35
CA CYS A 373 22.77 23.93 -12.64
C CYS A 373 22.69 24.38 -14.10
N ASP A 374 22.67 25.71 -14.30
CA ASP A 374 22.90 26.32 -15.60
C ASP A 374 24.42 26.39 -15.84
N TYR A 375 24.89 25.58 -16.78
CA TYR A 375 26.30 25.51 -17.18
C TYR A 375 26.65 26.47 -18.32
N SER A 376 25.70 27.30 -18.79
CA SER A 376 25.96 28.33 -19.79
C SER A 376 26.63 29.59 -19.19
N GLU A 377 26.61 29.74 -17.86
CA GLU A 377 27.31 30.79 -17.11
C GLU A 377 28.46 30.20 -16.27
N LEU A 378 29.52 30.99 -16.04
CA LEU A 378 30.67 30.61 -15.21
C LEU A 378 30.86 31.64 -14.07
N PRO A 379 30.75 31.23 -12.79
CA PRO A 379 30.52 29.87 -12.30
C PRO A 379 29.09 29.36 -12.55
N PRO A 380 28.87 28.04 -12.68
CA PRO A 380 27.55 27.47 -12.94
C PRO A 380 26.54 27.93 -11.90
N LYS A 381 25.40 28.44 -12.38
CA LYS A 381 24.36 28.95 -11.50
C LYS A 381 23.41 27.82 -11.15
N CYS A 382 23.57 27.27 -9.96
CA CYS A 382 22.78 26.17 -9.46
C CYS A 382 21.55 26.67 -8.68
N SER A 383 20.38 26.13 -8.99
CA SER A 383 19.13 26.40 -8.28
C SER A 383 18.53 25.10 -7.76
N ASP A 384 18.17 25.07 -6.48
CA ASP A 384 17.45 23.95 -5.89
C ASP A 384 15.97 24.08 -6.26
N THR A 385 15.46 23.15 -7.06
CA THR A 385 14.06 23.14 -7.45
C THR A 385 13.42 21.79 -7.15
N CYS A 386 12.45 21.79 -6.23
CA CYS A 386 11.59 20.65 -5.99
C CYS A 386 10.45 20.65 -7.01
N LYS A 387 10.61 19.89 -8.10
CA LYS A 387 9.64 19.89 -9.21
C LYS A 387 9.11 18.52 -9.63
N LEU A 388 9.78 17.43 -9.25
CA LEU A 388 9.45 16.11 -9.78
C LEU A 388 8.70 15.27 -8.73
N LYS A 389 7.46 14.87 -9.05
CA LYS A 389 6.76 13.88 -8.24
C LYS A 389 7.47 12.51 -8.33
N LYS A 390 7.61 11.83 -7.20
CA LYS A 390 8.15 10.47 -7.12
C LYS A 390 7.29 9.50 -7.90
N SER A 391 7.92 8.62 -8.65
CA SER A 391 7.28 7.42 -9.19
C SER A 391 6.96 6.43 -8.06
N PRO A 392 6.03 5.48 -8.27
CA PRO A 392 5.77 4.40 -7.33
C PRO A 392 7.04 3.78 -6.75
N GLY A 393 8.01 3.39 -7.59
CA GLY A 393 9.24 2.77 -7.10
C GLY A 393 10.20 3.70 -6.38
N GLN A 394 10.17 5.01 -6.66
CA GLN A 394 10.90 5.98 -5.84
C GLN A 394 10.28 6.08 -4.43
N CYS A 395 8.96 5.86 -4.29
CA CYS A 395 8.34 5.74 -2.98
C CYS A 395 8.68 4.39 -2.30
N LEU A 396 8.78 3.29 -3.06
CA LEU A 396 9.22 1.99 -2.52
C LEU A 396 10.63 2.02 -1.93
N GLN A 397 11.52 2.85 -2.51
CA GLN A 397 12.90 3.00 -2.06
C GLN A 397 13.03 3.87 -0.80
N THR A 398 11.98 4.53 -0.31
CA THR A 398 11.96 5.49 0.82
C THR A 398 12.92 6.69 0.70
N ASP A 399 12.57 7.79 1.39
CA ASP A 399 13.40 9.00 1.46
C ASP A 399 14.77 8.78 2.12
N ALA A 400 14.90 7.82 3.02
CA ALA A 400 16.15 7.57 3.72
C ALA A 400 17.26 7.10 2.76
N CYS A 401 16.92 6.23 1.81
CA CYS A 401 17.82 5.75 0.77
C CYS A 401 18.02 6.76 -0.37
N LEU A 402 16.95 7.47 -0.77
CA LEU A 402 17.05 8.50 -1.81
C LEU A 402 17.90 9.70 -1.38
N ASN A 403 17.84 10.09 -0.10
CA ASN A 403 18.62 11.21 0.44
C ASN A 403 20.00 10.78 0.96
N ASN A 404 20.18 9.52 1.39
CA ASN A 404 21.47 8.97 1.78
C ASN A 404 21.58 7.47 1.50
N PRO A 405 22.20 7.06 0.38
CA PRO A 405 22.36 5.66 0.00
C PRO A 405 23.08 4.77 1.05
N LYS A 406 23.82 5.37 2.00
CA LYS A 406 24.48 4.65 3.09
C LYS A 406 23.52 4.13 4.17
N ASN A 407 22.29 4.64 4.19
CA ASN A 407 21.25 4.19 5.12
C ASN A 407 20.49 2.98 4.57
N CYS A 408 20.74 2.57 3.32
CA CYS A 408 20.22 1.33 2.79
C CYS A 408 21.05 0.15 3.32
N PRO A 409 20.41 -0.99 3.64
CA PRO A 409 21.13 -2.25 3.68
C PRO A 409 21.93 -2.42 2.37
N ALA A 410 23.13 -2.98 2.44
CA ALA A 410 23.89 -3.26 1.22
C ALA A 410 23.18 -4.37 0.44
N PRO A 411 23.13 -4.30 -0.92
CA PRO A 411 22.70 -5.46 -1.69
C PRO A 411 23.54 -6.68 -1.29
N PRO A 412 22.94 -7.88 -1.18
CA PRO A 412 23.70 -9.09 -0.91
C PRO A 412 24.81 -9.22 -1.97
N GLN A 413 26.05 -9.41 -1.53
CA GLN A 413 27.12 -9.80 -2.45
C GLN A 413 26.74 -11.21 -2.96
N GLN A 414 26.54 -11.32 -4.28
CA GLN A 414 26.24 -12.58 -4.96
C GLN A 414 27.36 -13.60 -4.80
#